data_AF-A0A6I3XIB5-F1
#
_entry.id   AF-A0A6I3XIB5-F1
#
_cell.length_a   1.000
_cell.length_b   1.000
_cell.length_c   1.000
_cell.angle_alpha   90.00
_cell.angle_beta   90.00
_cell.angle_gamma   90.00
#
_symmetry.space_group_name_H-M   'P 1'
#
loop_
_entity.id
_entity.type
_entity.pdbx_description
1 polymer ?
#
loop_
_entity_poly.entity_id
_entity_poly.type
_entity_poly.pdbx_seq_one_letter_code
_entity_poly.pdbx_strand_id
1 'polypeptide(L)'
;MPGTVTPQQNTSDNSRPLSVDHLYHAAFSKPRDPRSPEYKAGVRAALAYRIEGKRIPHLYEPGTAQDDAYHAGLAEGHGIWRATTSTVGGAA
;
A
#
# COMPACT_ATOMS: atom_id res chain seq x y z
N MET A 1 -33.91 -15.44 -33.10
CA MET A 1 -33.78 -15.47 -31.62
C MET A 1 -32.29 -15.27 -31.29
N PRO A 2 -31.82 -14.03 -31.09
CA PRO A 2 -30.39 -13.77 -30.93
C PRO A 2 -29.93 -13.91 -29.47
N GLY A 3 -28.90 -14.74 -29.29
CA GLY A 3 -27.78 -14.50 -28.37
C GLY A 3 -28.07 -14.52 -26.87
N THR A 4 -27.96 -15.69 -26.25
CA THR A 4 -27.64 -15.80 -24.83
C THR A 4 -26.23 -15.25 -24.61
N VAL A 5 -26.12 -13.99 -24.18
CA VAL A 5 -24.85 -13.41 -23.74
C VAL A 5 -24.58 -13.88 -22.31
N THR A 6 -23.76 -14.92 -22.18
CA THR A 6 -23.21 -15.33 -20.89
C THR A 6 -22.30 -14.21 -20.37
N PRO A 7 -22.51 -13.67 -19.16
CA PRO A 7 -21.51 -12.80 -18.55
C PRO A 7 -20.31 -13.67 -18.17
N GLN A 8 -19.23 -13.57 -18.96
CA GLN A 8 -17.95 -14.17 -18.63
C GLN A 8 -17.43 -13.49 -17.36
N GLN A 9 -17.68 -14.14 -16.22
CA GLN A 9 -17.14 -13.76 -14.93
C GLN A 9 -15.63 -13.87 -15.02
N ASN A 10 -14.97 -12.71 -15.04
CA ASN A 10 -13.53 -12.58 -15.11
C ASN A 10 -12.93 -12.93 -13.72
N THR A 11 -13.05 -14.19 -13.33
CA THR A 11 -12.40 -14.76 -12.14
C THR A 11 -10.98 -15.14 -12.51
N SER A 12 -10.06 -14.16 -12.46
CA SER A 12 -8.61 -14.34 -12.25
C SER A 12 -7.91 -13.02 -12.55
N ASP A 13 -7.81 -12.14 -11.55
CA ASP A 13 -6.70 -11.17 -11.55
C ASP A 13 -6.07 -11.09 -10.17
N ASN A 14 -5.44 -12.21 -9.78
CA ASN A 14 -4.43 -12.24 -8.73
C ASN A 14 -3.10 -11.61 -9.20
N SER A 15 -3.10 -10.94 -10.36
CA SER A 15 -1.93 -10.34 -11.00
C SER A 15 -2.09 -8.83 -11.14
N ARG A 16 -2.81 -8.18 -10.21
CA ARG A 16 -2.72 -6.72 -10.11
C ARG A 16 -1.25 -6.36 -9.85
N PRO A 17 -0.61 -5.54 -10.69
CA PRO A 17 0.76 -5.13 -10.45
C PRO A 17 0.82 -4.53 -9.04
N LEU A 18 1.77 -5.00 -8.23
CA LEU A 18 2.03 -4.47 -6.90
C LEU A 18 2.49 -3.02 -7.03
N SER A 19 1.55 -2.08 -7.18
CA SER A 19 1.82 -0.66 -7.27
C SER A 19 1.66 -0.01 -5.90
N VAL A 20 2.40 1.07 -5.69
CA VAL A 20 2.34 1.87 -4.46
C VAL A 20 0.91 2.30 -4.19
N ASP A 21 0.21 2.81 -5.21
CA ASP A 21 -1.15 3.31 -5.07
C ASP A 21 -2.15 2.18 -4.79
N HIS A 22 -1.95 0.97 -5.34
CA HIS A 22 -2.83 -0.17 -5.06
C HIS A 22 -2.68 -0.67 -3.62
N LEU A 23 -1.45 -0.84 -3.13
CA LEU A 23 -1.22 -1.24 -1.73
C LEU A 23 -1.62 -0.16 -0.75
N TYR A 24 -1.36 1.11 -1.09
CA TYR A 24 -1.82 2.25 -0.30
C TYR A 24 -3.36 2.27 -0.25
N HIS A 25 -4.05 2.20 -1.38
CA HIS A 25 -5.52 2.16 -1.39
C HIS A 25 -6.06 0.93 -0.66
N ALA A 26 -5.46 -0.25 -0.81
CA ALA A 26 -5.86 -1.44 -0.05
C ALA A 26 -5.73 -1.23 1.47
N ALA A 27 -4.67 -0.56 1.93
CA ALA A 27 -4.44 -0.27 3.35
C ALA A 27 -5.39 0.81 3.93
N PHE A 28 -5.83 1.76 3.09
CA PHE A 28 -6.62 2.92 3.50
C PHE A 28 -8.06 2.94 2.96
N SER A 29 -8.50 1.92 2.22
CA SER A 29 -9.86 1.81 1.66
C SER A 29 -10.93 1.53 2.72
N LYS A 30 -10.53 0.99 3.87
CA LYS A 30 -11.41 0.85 5.03
C LYS A 30 -11.39 2.18 5.80
N PRO A 31 -12.53 2.67 6.32
CA PRO A 31 -12.56 3.83 7.21
C PRO A 31 -11.80 3.47 8.49
N ARG A 32 -10.49 3.72 8.47
CA ARG A 32 -9.64 3.77 9.65
C ARG A 32 -9.67 5.20 10.17
N ASP A 33 -9.33 5.33 11.45
CA ASP A 33 -9.09 6.60 12.16
C ASP A 33 -8.47 7.66 11.23
N PRO A 34 -8.88 8.95 11.33
CA PRO A 34 -8.29 10.03 10.55
C PRO A 34 -6.78 10.13 10.79
N ARG A 35 -6.00 9.43 9.96
CA ARG A 35 -4.55 9.46 9.97
C ARG A 35 -4.06 10.72 9.28
N SER A 36 -3.11 11.38 9.93
CA SER A 36 -2.52 12.66 9.48
C SER A 36 -1.90 12.52 8.07
N PRO A 37 -1.79 13.62 7.32
CA PRO A 37 -1.18 13.59 5.98
C PRO A 37 0.28 13.12 6.01
N GLU A 38 1.02 13.40 7.08
CA GLU A 38 2.42 12.99 7.29
C GLU A 38 2.53 11.46 7.43
N TYR A 39 1.62 10.86 8.20
CA TYR A 39 1.54 9.41 8.34
C TYR A 39 1.31 8.72 6.98
N LYS A 40 0.39 9.26 6.20
CA LYS A 40 0.09 8.78 4.85
C LYS A 40 1.28 8.93 3.90
N ALA A 41 1.99 10.05 3.98
CA ALA A 41 3.22 10.29 3.22
C ALA A 41 4.31 9.26 3.58
N GLY A 42 4.45 8.92 4.87
CA GLY A 42 5.35 7.87 5.34
C GLY A 42 5.01 6.51 4.76
N VAL A 43 3.74 6.07 4.84
CA VAL A 43 3.32 4.78 4.27
C VAL A 43 3.63 4.71 2.77
N ARG A 44 3.34 5.79 2.03
CA ARG A 44 3.60 5.86 0.59
C ARG A 44 5.10 5.79 0.28
N ALA A 45 5.94 6.48 1.05
CA ALA A 45 7.39 6.47 0.86
C ALA A 45 8.00 5.08 1.13
N ALA A 46 7.56 4.38 2.18
CA ALA A 46 8.01 3.02 2.45
C ALA A 46 7.60 2.03 1.35
N LEU A 47 6.37 2.15 0.83
CA LEU A 47 5.91 1.33 -0.30
C LEU A 47 6.70 1.64 -1.59
N ALA A 48 6.92 2.92 -1.89
CA ALA A 48 7.73 3.33 -3.04
C ALA A 48 9.19 2.86 -2.94
N TYR A 49 9.76 2.84 -1.73
CA TYR A 49 11.09 2.26 -1.52
C TYR A 49 11.12 0.76 -1.81
N ARG A 50 10.10 0.00 -1.39
CA ARG A 50 10.06 -1.46 -1.58
C ARG A 50 9.69 -1.89 -3.00
N ILE A 51 8.78 -1.17 -3.65
CA ILE A 51 8.28 -1.50 -4.99
C ILE A 51 9.16 -0.89 -6.08
N GLU A 52 9.52 0.39 -5.94
CA GLU A 52 10.18 1.17 -6.99
C GLU A 52 11.67 1.42 -6.69
N GLY A 53 12.18 1.01 -5.51
CA GLY A 53 13.57 1.25 -5.11
C GLY A 53 13.89 2.72 -4.82
N LYS A 54 12.88 3.59 -4.68
CA LYS A 54 13.07 5.03 -4.43
C LYS A 54 13.56 5.29 -3.02
N ARG A 55 14.55 6.17 -2.86
CA ARG A 55 15.00 6.59 -1.52
C ARG A 55 13.86 7.26 -0.75
N ILE A 56 13.80 6.99 0.55
CA ILE A 56 12.85 7.65 1.46
C ILE A 56 13.39 9.06 1.75
N PRO A 57 12.67 10.14 1.38
CA PRO A 57 13.10 11.49 1.67
C PRO A 57 12.85 11.84 3.14
N HIS A 58 13.76 12.61 3.74
CA HIS A 58 13.52 13.25 5.03
C HIS A 58 12.77 14.56 4.77
N LEU A 59 11.45 14.54 4.99
CA LEU A 59 10.55 15.66 4.65
C LEU A 59 10.26 16.59 5.82
N TYR A 60 10.50 16.14 7.05
CA TYR A 60 10.15 16.82 8.29
C TYR A 60 11.39 17.02 9.16
N GLU A 61 11.35 18.04 10.01
CA GLU A 61 12.43 18.31 10.95
C GLU A 61 12.45 17.24 12.06
N PRO A 62 13.62 16.67 12.38
CA PRO A 62 13.73 15.66 13.43
C PRO A 62 13.20 16.16 14.78
N GLY A 63 12.43 15.31 15.47
CA GLY A 63 11.86 15.63 16.78
C GLY A 63 10.58 16.45 16.74
N THR A 64 9.97 16.62 15.56
CA THR A 64 8.63 17.20 15.42
C THR A 64 7.56 16.10 15.40
N ALA A 65 6.33 16.45 15.80
CA ALA A 65 5.20 15.52 15.72
C ALA A 65 4.94 15.02 14.29
N GLN A 66 5.26 15.85 13.29
CA GLN A 66 5.20 15.47 11.87
C GLN A 66 6.22 14.39 11.52
N ASP A 67 7.45 14.49 12.02
CA ASP A 67 8.51 13.49 11.81
C ASP A 67 8.16 12.16 12.50
N ASP A 68 7.65 12.21 13.73
CA ASP A 68 7.16 11.03 14.44
C ASP A 68 6.01 10.35 13.68
N ALA A 69 5.05 11.14 13.18
CA ALA A 69 3.95 10.62 12.36
C ALA A 69 4.45 10.00 11.04
N TYR A 70 5.44 10.62 10.40
CA TYR A 70 6.06 10.12 9.17
C TYR A 70 6.79 8.79 9.41
N HIS A 71 7.60 8.69 10.47
CA HIS A 71 8.27 7.45 10.87
C HIS A 71 7.29 6.34 11.25
N ALA A 72 6.20 6.67 11.97
CA ALA A 72 5.12 5.72 12.23
C ALA A 72 4.46 5.22 10.92
N GLY A 73 4.30 6.10 9.94
CA GLY A 73 3.85 5.75 8.59
C GLY A 73 4.82 4.81 7.86
N LEU A 74 6.13 5.06 7.93
CA LEU A 74 7.13 4.16 7.31
C LEU A 74 7.07 2.74 7.89
N ALA A 75 6.96 2.63 9.22
CA ALA A 75 6.86 1.35 9.90
C ALA A 75 5.63 0.55 9.45
N GLU A 76 4.47 1.21 9.33
CA GLU A 76 3.24 0.60 8.80
C GLU A 76 3.40 0.19 7.33
N GLY A 77 3.98 1.05 6.48
CA GLY A 77 4.21 0.75 5.07
C GLY A 77 5.09 -0.48 4.87
N HIS A 78 6.14 -0.64 5.67
CA HIS A 78 6.93 -1.87 5.71
C HIS A 78 6.14 -3.08 6.21
N GLY A 79 5.25 -2.90 7.20
CA GLY A 79 4.33 -3.93 7.67
C GLY A 79 3.39 -4.42 6.58
N ILE A 80 2.77 -3.50 5.84
CA ILE A 80 1.90 -3.80 4.69
C ILE A 80 2.69 -4.59 3.65
N TRP A 81 3.87 -4.10 3.25
CA TRP A 81 4.72 -4.81 2.29
C TRP A 81 5.02 -6.24 2.74
N ARG A 82 5.46 -6.44 3.99
CA ARG A 82 5.75 -7.78 4.53
C ARG A 82 4.52 -8.67 4.48
N ALA A 83 3.36 -8.20 4.96
CA ALA A 83 2.12 -8.97 4.96
C ALA A 83 1.70 -9.38 3.54
N THR A 84 1.82 -8.47 2.56
CA THR A 84 1.56 -8.76 1.16
C THR A 84 2.55 -9.80 0.63
N THR A 85 3.85 -9.65 0.86
CA THR A 85 4.86 -10.61 0.38
C THR A 85 4.78 -11.97 1.07
N SER A 86 4.42 -12.03 2.35
CA SER A 86 4.19 -13.29 3.07
C SER A 86 2.95 -14.02 2.56
N THR A 87 1.91 -13.28 2.16
CA THR A 87 0.70 -13.86 1.55
C THR A 87 0.99 -14.38 0.14
N VAL A 88 1.87 -13.70 -0.62
CA VAL A 88 2.27 -14.11 -1.98
C VAL A 88 3.33 -15.22 -1.98
N GLY A 89 4.20 -15.27 -0.96
CA GLY A 89 5.28 -16.27 -0.82
C GLY A 89 4.96 -17.43 0.13
N GLY A 90 3.77 -17.48 0.71
CA GLY A 90 3.33 -18.47 1.70
C GLY A 90 2.40 -19.55 1.15
N ALA A 91 2.67 -20.02 -0.06
CA ALA A 91 2.09 -21.24 -0.62
C ALA A 91 3.24 -22.15 -1.06
N ALA A 92 3.82 -22.87 -0.10
CA ALA A 92 4.75 -23.97 -0.32
C ALA A 92 4.48 -25.05 0.72
#